data_AF-A0A0R2AWQ2-F1
#
_entry.id   AF-A0A0R2AWQ2-F1
#
_cell.length_a   1.000
_cell.length_b   1.000
_cell.length_c   1.000
_cell.angle_alpha   90.00
_cell.angle_beta   90.00
_cell.angle_gamma   90.00
#
_symmetry.space_group_name_H-M   'P 1'
#
loop_
_entity.id
_entity.type
_entity.pdbx_description
1 polymer ?
#
loop_
_entity_poly.entity_id
_entity_poly.type
_entity_poly.pdbx_seq_one_letter_code
_entity_poly.pdbx_strand_id
1 'polypeptide(L)'
;MKLENFRFSLTEYELDENVPEIDIDFPNRIGPTYRGEIELPKGVLAILFTEWTRPSGGEICSIQVVDPEAFLRAPELDDIEVNGYNVKELIREAYRQLNIEKLTEF
;
A
#
# COMPACT_ATOMS: atom_id res chain seq x y z
N MET A 1 14.89 5.65 8.37
CA MET A 1 14.83 5.75 6.88
C MET A 1 13.93 6.92 6.52
N LYS A 2 14.25 7.74 5.51
CA LYS A 2 13.47 8.96 5.19
C LYS A 2 12.34 8.61 4.21
N LEU A 3 11.10 8.60 4.68
CA LEU A 3 9.89 8.41 3.86
C LEU A 3 9.46 9.71 3.13
N GLU A 4 10.27 10.77 3.23
CA GLU A 4 10.02 12.12 2.66
C GLU A 4 9.81 12.15 1.14
N ASN A 5 10.21 11.08 0.42
CA ASN A 5 10.11 11.00 -1.04
C ASN A 5 8.99 10.07 -1.54
N PHE A 6 8.25 9.44 -0.62
CA PHE A 6 7.07 8.66 -0.97
C PHE A 6 5.92 9.61 -1.26
N ARG A 7 5.01 9.21 -2.15
CA ARG A 7 3.73 9.90 -2.32
C ARG A 7 2.62 8.96 -1.88
N PHE A 8 1.68 9.51 -1.13
CA PHE A 8 0.54 8.79 -0.61
C PHE A 8 -0.71 9.45 -1.18
N SER A 9 -1.68 8.65 -1.60
CA SER A 9 -2.98 9.15 -2.02
C SER A 9 -4.09 8.20 -1.60
N LEU A 10 -5.21 8.77 -1.18
CA LEU A 10 -6.47 8.05 -1.03
C LEU A 10 -7.13 7.85 -2.40
N THR A 11 -7.62 6.65 -2.62
CA THR A 11 -8.40 6.27 -3.79
C THR A 11 -9.50 5.29 -3.38
N GLU A 12 -10.32 4.91 -4.33
CA GLU A 12 -11.42 3.97 -4.18
C GLU A 12 -11.08 2.66 -4.88
N TYR A 13 -11.43 1.53 -4.27
CA TYR A 13 -11.21 0.24 -4.90
C TYR A 13 -12.11 0.06 -6.13
N GLU A 14 -11.52 -0.29 -7.27
CA GLU A 14 -12.22 -0.33 -8.56
C GLU A 14 -13.44 -1.26 -8.64
N LEU A 15 -13.51 -2.30 -7.78
CA LEU A 15 -14.64 -3.23 -7.74
C LEU A 15 -15.69 -2.86 -6.70
N ASP A 16 -15.36 -1.99 -5.74
CA ASP A 16 -16.27 -1.50 -4.72
C ASP A 16 -15.79 -0.13 -4.18
N GLU A 17 -16.44 0.94 -4.63
CA GLU A 17 -16.12 2.32 -4.25
C GLU A 17 -16.25 2.59 -2.74
N ASN A 18 -16.97 1.74 -1.99
CA ASN A 18 -17.12 1.88 -0.56
C ASN A 18 -15.92 1.31 0.22
N VAL A 19 -15.03 0.58 -0.45
CA VAL A 19 -13.83 0.03 0.15
C VAL A 19 -12.67 1.00 -0.08
N PRO A 20 -12.08 1.57 0.99
CA PRO A 20 -10.99 2.51 0.85
C PRO A 20 -9.73 1.80 0.33
N GLU A 21 -8.98 2.51 -0.49
CA GLU A 21 -7.68 2.06 -1.00
C GLU A 21 -6.64 3.18 -0.81
N ILE A 22 -5.43 2.81 -0.43
CA ILE A 22 -4.29 3.74 -0.40
C ILE A 22 -3.32 3.34 -1.50
N ASP A 23 -2.98 4.30 -2.38
CA ASP A 23 -1.85 4.18 -3.31
C ASP A 23 -0.59 4.79 -2.67
N ILE A 24 0.52 4.07 -2.78
CA ILE A 24 1.81 4.38 -2.16
C ILE A 24 2.90 4.33 -3.21
N ASP A 25 3.20 5.49 -3.80
CA ASP A 25 4.23 5.64 -4.80
C ASP A 25 5.61 5.66 -4.16
N PHE A 26 6.49 4.78 -4.65
CA PHE A 26 7.90 4.82 -4.34
C PHE A 26 8.60 5.89 -5.18
N PRO A 27 9.77 6.40 -4.74
CA PRO A 27 10.49 7.47 -5.47
C PRO A 27 10.91 7.10 -6.90
N ASN A 28 10.94 5.80 -7.24
CA ASN A 28 11.29 5.27 -8.55
C ASN A 28 10.08 5.14 -9.51
N ARG A 29 8.86 5.57 -9.13
CA ARG A 29 7.69 5.56 -10.03
C ARG A 29 7.88 6.53 -11.20
N ILE A 30 8.02 5.96 -12.40
CA ILE A 30 8.24 6.72 -13.64
C ILE A 30 7.36 6.16 -14.76
N GLY A 31 6.33 6.91 -15.14
CA GLY A 31 5.49 6.61 -16.29
C GLY A 31 4.41 5.54 -16.03
N PRO A 32 3.85 4.94 -17.09
CA PRO A 32 2.78 3.95 -16.97
C PRO A 32 3.27 2.66 -16.32
N THR A 33 2.41 2.06 -15.51
CA THR A 33 2.69 0.88 -14.70
C THR A 33 1.98 -0.36 -15.24
N TYR A 34 2.54 -1.51 -14.88
CA TYR A 34 1.87 -2.82 -14.95
C TYR A 34 1.50 -3.21 -13.53
N ARG A 35 0.34 -3.85 -13.36
CA ARG A 35 -0.21 -4.24 -12.06
C ARG A 35 -0.15 -5.75 -11.87
N GLY A 36 0.21 -6.17 -10.66
CA GLY A 36 0.12 -7.53 -10.17
C GLY A 36 -0.40 -7.53 -8.74
N GLU A 37 -0.54 -8.71 -8.14
CA GLU A 37 -1.08 -8.90 -6.80
C GLU A 37 -0.15 -9.80 -5.98
N ILE A 38 0.04 -9.46 -4.70
CA ILE A 38 0.65 -10.36 -3.73
C ILE A 38 -0.48 -11.13 -3.05
N GLU A 39 -0.48 -12.45 -3.18
CA GLU A 39 -1.44 -13.31 -2.51
C GLU A 39 -1.26 -13.21 -0.98
N LEU A 40 -2.31 -12.75 -0.30
CA LEU A 40 -2.34 -12.66 1.16
C LEU A 40 -2.88 -13.97 1.78
N PRO A 41 -2.56 -14.26 3.07
CA PRO A 41 -3.12 -15.39 3.78
C PRO A 41 -4.65 -15.42 3.74
N LYS A 42 -5.23 -16.62 3.70
CA LYS A 42 -6.68 -16.81 3.69
C LYS A 42 -7.33 -16.20 4.94
N GLY A 43 -8.44 -15.49 4.74
CA GLY A 43 -9.22 -14.88 5.82
C GLY A 43 -8.89 -13.41 6.08
N VAL A 44 -7.81 -12.89 5.47
CA VAL A 44 -7.51 -11.46 5.44
C VAL A 44 -8.49 -10.77 4.49
N LEU A 45 -9.16 -9.73 4.99
CA LEU A 45 -10.10 -8.90 4.22
C LEU A 45 -9.40 -7.68 3.62
N ALA A 46 -8.24 -7.88 3.00
CA ALA A 46 -7.46 -6.83 2.36
C ALA A 46 -6.85 -7.37 1.06
N ILE A 47 -6.42 -6.48 0.17
CA ILE A 47 -5.71 -6.84 -1.07
C ILE A 47 -4.47 -5.97 -1.18
N LEU A 48 -3.36 -6.56 -1.63
CA LEU A 48 -2.11 -5.85 -1.87
C LEU A 48 -1.74 -5.96 -3.35
N PHE A 49 -1.97 -4.87 -4.09
CA PHE A 49 -1.48 -4.77 -5.45
C PHE A 49 -0.07 -4.20 -5.47
N THR A 50 0.72 -4.67 -6.43
CA THR A 50 2.05 -4.16 -6.72
C THR A 50 2.08 -3.63 -8.14
N GLU A 51 2.77 -2.52 -8.33
CA GLU A 51 2.96 -1.93 -9.64
C GLU A 51 4.45 -1.78 -9.95
N TRP A 52 4.83 -2.04 -11.19
CA TRP A 52 6.18 -1.82 -11.69
C TRP A 52 6.17 -1.17 -13.07
N THR A 53 7.31 -0.66 -13.50
CA THR A 53 7.47 -0.11 -14.85
C THR A 53 8.63 -0.80 -15.57
N ARG A 54 8.64 -0.76 -16.91
CA ARG A 54 9.85 -1.19 -17.65
C ARG A 54 11.07 -0.31 -17.31
N PRO A 55 10.96 1.02 -17.20
CA PRO A 55 12.07 1.89 -16.79
C PRO A 55 12.68 1.59 -15.42
N SER A 56 11.88 1.11 -14.45
CA SER A 56 12.39 0.69 -13.13
C SER A 56 13.10 -0.67 -13.15
N GLY A 57 13.33 -1.26 -14.32
CA GLY A 57 13.97 -2.57 -14.45
C GLY A 57 13.10 -3.72 -13.93
N GLY A 58 11.80 -3.49 -13.71
CA GLY A 58 10.89 -4.44 -13.08
C GLY A 58 10.85 -4.35 -11.56
N GLU A 59 11.53 -3.38 -10.94
CA GLU A 59 11.35 -3.08 -9.52
C GLU A 59 9.95 -2.56 -9.25
N ILE A 60 9.37 -2.94 -8.11
CA ILE A 60 8.11 -2.39 -7.67
C ILE A 60 8.30 -0.88 -7.44
N CYS A 61 7.40 -0.09 -7.98
CA CYS A 61 7.40 1.36 -7.89
C CYS A 61 6.12 1.94 -7.28
N SER A 62 5.08 1.14 -7.09
CA SER A 62 3.93 1.48 -6.25
C SER A 62 3.35 0.23 -5.59
N ILE A 63 2.64 0.43 -4.48
CA ILE A 63 1.69 -0.54 -3.95
C ILE A 63 0.34 0.12 -3.71
N GLN A 64 -0.73 -0.65 -3.92
CA GLN A 64 -2.07 -0.26 -3.51
C GLN A 64 -2.57 -1.22 -2.45
N VAL A 65 -3.04 -0.66 -1.34
CA VAL A 65 -3.58 -1.43 -0.22
C VAL A 65 -5.08 -1.20 -0.15
N VAL A 66 -5.85 -2.21 -0.52
CA VAL A 66 -7.31 -2.24 -0.38
C VAL A 66 -7.68 -2.66 1.03
N ASP A 67 -8.62 -1.94 1.64
CA ASP A 67 -8.96 -2.04 3.06
C ASP A 67 -7.71 -2.00 3.96
N PRO A 68 -7.03 -0.84 4.03
CA PRO A 68 -5.85 -0.65 4.86
C PRO A 68 -6.10 -0.93 6.35
N GLU A 69 -7.34 -0.79 6.84
CA GLU A 69 -7.66 -1.11 8.24
C GLU A 69 -7.68 -2.62 8.49
N ALA A 70 -8.27 -3.41 7.58
CA ALA A 70 -8.19 -4.86 7.64
C ALA A 70 -6.73 -5.32 7.55
N PHE A 71 -5.93 -4.70 6.68
CA PHE A 71 -4.50 -5.00 6.57
C PHE A 71 -3.76 -4.73 7.89
N LEU A 72 -3.97 -3.57 8.51
CA LEU A 72 -3.33 -3.21 9.78
C LEU A 72 -3.70 -4.16 10.92
N ARG A 73 -4.96 -4.63 10.96
CA ARG A 73 -5.49 -5.52 12.01
C ARG A 73 -5.02 -6.98 11.92
N ALA A 74 -4.61 -7.43 10.74
CA ALA A 74 -4.23 -8.83 10.52
C ALA A 74 -2.77 -9.09 10.98
N PRO A 75 -2.52 -9.72 12.15
CA PRO A 75 -1.16 -9.93 12.66
C PRO A 75 -0.28 -10.80 11.73
N GLU A 76 -0.90 -11.68 10.94
CA GLU A 76 -0.21 -12.49 9.93
C GLU A 76 0.45 -11.66 8.81
N LEU A 77 0.14 -10.36 8.73
CA LEU A 77 0.74 -9.44 7.76
C LEU A 77 1.84 -8.55 8.37
N ASP A 78 2.21 -8.75 9.64
CA ASP A 78 3.19 -7.91 10.35
C ASP A 78 4.57 -7.89 9.67
N ASP A 79 4.95 -8.98 9.00
CA ASP A 79 6.26 -9.14 8.36
C ASP A 79 6.24 -8.92 6.84
N ILE A 80 5.12 -8.44 6.27
CA ILE A 80 5.05 -8.19 4.83
C ILE A 80 5.85 -6.93 4.47
N GLU A 81 6.86 -7.13 3.61
CA GLU A 81 7.73 -6.08 3.11
C GLU A 81 7.68 -5.98 1.59
N VAL A 82 7.76 -4.75 1.09
CA VAL A 82 7.95 -4.46 -0.34
C VAL A 82 9.15 -3.54 -0.49
N ASN A 83 10.13 -3.94 -1.31
CA ASN A 83 11.41 -3.24 -1.46
C ASN A 83 12.16 -3.01 -0.12
N GLY A 84 11.98 -3.90 0.86
CA GLY A 84 12.56 -3.77 2.21
C GLY A 84 11.86 -2.74 3.11
N TYR A 85 10.66 -2.29 2.72
CA TYR A 85 9.81 -1.43 3.54
C TYR A 85 8.62 -2.25 4.07
N ASN A 86 8.39 -2.19 5.38
CA ASN A 86 7.23 -2.83 5.98
C ASN A 86 5.93 -2.15 5.53
N VAL A 87 4.98 -2.93 5.01
CA VAL A 87 3.76 -2.38 4.42
C VAL A 87 2.87 -1.71 5.49
N LYS A 88 2.79 -2.26 6.70
CA LYS A 88 2.02 -1.62 7.79
C LYS A 88 2.61 -0.28 8.22
N GLU A 89 3.94 -0.16 8.26
CA GLU A 89 4.59 1.13 8.52
C GLU A 89 4.29 2.15 7.43
N LEU A 90 4.29 1.74 6.16
CA LEU A 90 3.91 2.61 5.04
C LEU A 90 2.45 3.08 5.13
N ILE A 91 1.51 2.19 5.49
CA ILE A 91 0.09 2.57 5.69
C ILE A 91 -0.05 3.58 6.83
N ARG A 92 0.62 3.36 7.97
CA ARG A 92 0.58 4.30 9.11
C ARG A 92 1.17 5.66 8.73
N GLU A 93 2.23 5.68 7.94
CA GLU A 93 2.80 6.91 7.42
C GLU A 93 1.83 7.64 6.48
N ALA A 94 1.16 6.89 5.59
CA ALA A 94 0.13 7.43 4.71
C ALA A 94 -0.99 8.11 5.51
N TYR A 95 -1.51 7.44 6.54
CA TYR A 95 -2.53 8.00 7.43
C TYR A 95 -2.08 9.30 8.08
N ARG A 96 -0.84 9.35 8.56
CA ARG A 96 -0.26 10.55 9.17
C ARG A 96 -0.15 11.70 8.17
N GLN A 97 0.36 11.46 6.95
CA GLN A 97 0.57 12.52 5.97
C GLN A 97 -0.74 13.03 5.35
N LEU A 98 -1.72 12.15 5.20
CA LEU A 98 -3.03 12.47 4.62
C LEU A 98 -4.02 13.01 5.68
N ASN A 99 -3.58 13.19 6.93
CA ASN A 99 -4.42 13.61 8.07
C ASN A 99 -5.69 12.75 8.22
N ILE A 100 -5.55 11.43 8.05
CA ILE A 100 -6.66 10.49 8.21
C ILE A 100 -6.80 10.19 9.70
N GLU A 101 -7.76 10.83 10.37
CA GLU A 101 -8.00 10.71 11.83
C GLU A 101 -8.69 9.39 12.28
N LYS A 102 -8.57 8.31 11.52
CA LYS A 102 -8.98 6.95 11.93
C LYS A 102 -7.80 6.04 11.60
N LEU A 103 -7.07 5.42 12.52
CA LEU A 103 -7.45 4.70 13.73
C LEU A 103 -6.44 4.95 14.85
N THR A 104 -6.78 5.81 15.79
CA THR A 104 -6.30 5.65 17.17
C THR A 104 -7.01 4.45 17.79
N GLU A 105 -6.25 3.63 18.52
CA GLU A 105 -6.63 2.43 19.30
C GLU A 105 -6.47 1.08 18.57
N PHE A 106 -5.22 0.62 18.47
CA PHE A 106 -4.87 -0.80 18.55
C PHE A 106 -3.97 -1.03 19.76
#